data_AF-A0A448VL74-F1
#
_entry.id   AF-A0A448VL74-F1
#
_cell.length_a   1.000
_cell.length_b   1.000
_cell.length_c   1.000
_cell.angle_alpha   90.00
_cell.angle_beta   90.00
_cell.angle_gamma   90.00
#
_symmetry.space_group_name_H-M   'P 1'
#
loop_
_entity.id
_entity.type
_entity.pdbx_description
1 polymer ?
#
loop_
_entity_poly.entity_id
_entity_poly.type
_entity_poly.pdbx_seq_one_letter_code
_entity_poly.pdbx_strand_id
1 'polypeptide(L)'
;MELWWQYGALAASAFTSATVLPGTSEAAFLAFLHAYPQHWLAALLVAGLFNGLGSMVSYAMGYWLPVKKRPSEKIMAYLQKWGVWTLLLAWVPVVGDGLPLAAGWLRLNPWLSSVVLVAGKFLRYGFLLGAARALF
;
A
#
# COMPACT_ATOMS: atom_id res chain seq x y z
N MET A 1 0.28 -5.18 28.87
CA MET A 1 -0.87 -4.28 28.61
C MET A 1 -1.47 -4.67 27.29
N GLU A 2 -2.80 -4.75 27.24
CA GLU A 2 -3.53 -5.04 26.01
C GLU A 2 -3.49 -3.82 25.08
N LEU A 3 -2.95 -3.96 23.87
CA LEU A 3 -2.72 -2.86 22.91
C LEU A 3 -3.78 -2.76 21.80
N TRP A 4 -5.01 -3.24 22.06
CA TRP A 4 -6.05 -3.35 21.02
C TRP A 4 -6.36 -2.03 20.32
N TRP A 5 -6.39 -0.91 21.05
CA TRP A 5 -6.70 0.41 20.47
C TRP A 5 -5.56 0.95 19.61
N GLN A 6 -4.31 0.69 20.00
CA GLN A 6 -3.14 1.10 19.24
C GLN A 6 -3.05 0.31 17.93
N TYR A 7 -3.32 -1.00 17.97
CA TYR A 7 -3.43 -1.80 16.76
C TYR A 7 -4.62 -1.40 15.89
N GLY A 8 -5.77 -1.12 16.50
CA GLY A 8 -6.96 -0.65 15.78
C GLY A 8 -6.72 0.69 15.08
N ALA A 9 -6.06 1.64 15.74
CA ALA A 9 -5.69 2.93 15.16
C ALA A 9 -4.67 2.76 14.02
N LEU A 10 -3.65 1.90 14.20
CA LEU A 10 -2.67 1.59 13.16
C LEU A 10 -3.35 0.94 11.94
N ALA A 11 -4.24 -0.02 12.17
CA ALA A 11 -5.02 -0.69 11.13
C ALA A 11 -5.90 0.31 10.34
N ALA A 12 -6.64 1.17 11.04
CA ALA A 12 -7.48 2.18 10.42
C ALA A 12 -6.67 3.20 9.61
N SER A 13 -5.53 3.65 10.15
CA SER A 13 -4.60 4.54 9.44
C SER A 13 -4.00 3.86 8.20
N ALA A 14 -3.51 2.63 8.34
CA ALA A 14 -2.96 1.84 7.24
C ALA A 14 -3.98 1.61 6.12
N PHE A 15 -5.23 1.27 6.46
CA PHE A 15 -6.31 1.05 5.51
C PHE A 15 -6.69 2.33 4.75
N THR A 16 -6.91 3.43 5.47
CA THR A 16 -7.36 4.69 4.87
C THR A 16 -6.25 5.40 4.09
N SER A 17 -4.99 5.25 4.51
CA SER A 17 -3.84 5.81 3.79
C SER A 17 -3.69 5.25 2.37
N ALA A 18 -4.11 4.00 2.15
CA ALA A 18 -4.08 3.37 0.83
C ALA A 18 -5.20 3.84 -0.13
N THR A 19 -6.14 4.66 0.35
CA THR A 19 -7.34 5.10 -0.40
C THR A 19 -7.42 6.61 -0.60
N VAL A 20 -7.11 7.41 0.43
CA VAL A 20 -7.42 8.86 0.43
C VAL A 20 -6.29 9.76 0.97
N LEU A 21 -5.49 9.30 1.95
CA LEU A 21 -4.56 10.16 2.70
C LEU A 21 -3.10 9.67 2.64
N PRO A 22 -2.28 10.16 1.70
CA PRO A 22 -0.89 9.72 1.59
C PRO A 22 -0.07 10.10 2.84
N GLY A 23 0.78 9.19 3.31
CA GLY A 23 1.79 9.46 4.36
C GLY A 23 1.30 9.33 5.81
N THR A 24 0.00 9.10 6.03
CA THR A 24 -0.57 9.04 7.40
C THR A 24 -0.24 7.73 8.12
N SER A 25 -0.16 6.63 7.38
CA SER A 25 0.12 5.31 7.96
C SER A 25 1.58 5.09 8.32
N GLU A 26 2.50 5.73 7.61
CA GLU A 26 3.95 5.67 7.86
C GLU A 26 4.29 6.35 9.18
N ALA A 27 3.76 7.55 9.41
CA ALA A 27 3.91 8.27 10.67
C ALA A 27 3.31 7.48 11.85
N ALA A 28 2.10 6.93 11.68
CA ALA A 28 1.45 6.10 12.69
C ALA A 28 2.27 4.84 13.01
N PHE A 29 2.83 4.18 11.99
CA PHE A 29 3.67 3.01 12.16
C PHE A 29 4.96 3.31 12.92
N LEU A 30 5.68 4.38 12.54
CA LEU A 30 6.91 4.79 13.22
C LEU A 30 6.65 5.21 14.67
N ALA A 31 5.57 5.95 14.93
CA ALA A 31 5.17 6.31 16.29
C ALA A 31 4.83 5.08 17.14
N PHE A 32 4.13 4.09 16.57
CA PHE A 32 3.86 2.82 17.24
C PHE A 32 5.15 2.08 17.59
N LEU A 33 6.09 1.96 16.64
CA LEU A 33 7.37 1.29 16.86
C LEU A 33 8.22 1.98 17.93
N HIS A 34 8.19 3.31 17.97
CA HIS A 34 8.90 4.08 18.99
C HIS A 34 8.33 3.85 20.40
N ALA A 35 7.01 3.81 20.53
CA ALA A 35 6.35 3.60 21.83
C ALA A 35 6.38 2.13 22.29
N TYR A 36 6.34 1.18 21.35
CA TYR A 36 6.18 -0.25 21.62
C TYR A 36 7.13 -1.12 20.76
N PRO A 37 8.46 -0.96 20.88
CA PRO A 37 9.44 -1.58 19.98
C PRO A 37 9.40 -3.12 19.99
N GLN A 38 9.02 -3.74 21.11
CA GLN A 38 8.87 -5.19 21.24
C GLN A 38 7.71 -5.76 20.40
N HIS A 39 6.76 -4.91 19.97
CA HIS A 39 5.60 -5.30 19.18
C HIS A 39 5.80 -5.15 17.66
N TRP A 40 7.04 -4.95 17.21
CA TRP A 40 7.37 -4.66 15.82
C TRP A 40 6.78 -5.64 14.80
N LEU A 41 6.77 -6.94 15.11
CA LEU A 41 6.29 -7.97 14.16
C LEU A 41 4.78 -7.86 13.97
N ALA A 42 4.03 -7.75 15.06
CA ALA A 42 2.59 -7.56 15.02
C ALA A 42 2.22 -6.23 14.33
N ALA A 43 2.96 -5.15 14.61
CA ALA A 43 2.76 -3.87 13.94
C ALA A 43 2.99 -3.99 12.43
N LEU A 44 4.05 -4.68 12.00
CA LEU A 44 4.38 -4.89 10.59
C LEU A 44 3.28 -5.67 9.88
N LEU A 45 2.80 -6.75 10.50
CA LEU A 45 1.71 -7.57 9.97
C LEU A 45 0.41 -6.78 9.87
N VAL A 46 0.01 -6.07 10.93
CA VAL A 46 -1.21 -5.25 10.93
C VAL A 46 -1.13 -4.15 9.86
N ALA A 47 -0.06 -3.37 9.85
CA ALA A 47 0.09 -2.27 8.90
C ALA A 47 0.14 -2.78 7.45
N GLY A 48 0.94 -3.83 7.18
CA GLY A 48 1.06 -4.43 5.85
C GLY A 48 -0.27 -5.00 5.33
N LEU A 49 -0.99 -5.75 6.16
CA LEU A 49 -2.27 -6.36 5.79
C LEU A 49 -3.36 -5.31 5.53
N PHE A 50 -3.56 -4.36 6.45
CA PHE A 50 -4.63 -3.38 6.31
C PHE A 50 -4.35 -2.38 5.19
N ASN A 51 -3.10 -2.01 4.95
CA ASN A 51 -2.72 -1.19 3.79
C ASN A 51 -2.89 -1.97 2.47
N GLY A 52 -2.55 -3.26 2.47
CA GLY A 52 -2.82 -4.16 1.34
C GLY A 52 -4.32 -4.25 1.01
N LEU A 53 -5.17 -4.44 2.02
CA LEU A 53 -6.63 -4.45 1.87
C LEU A 53 -7.16 -3.12 1.33
N GLY A 54 -6.69 -1.99 1.87
CA GLY A 54 -7.06 -0.67 1.34
C GLY A 54 -6.64 -0.49 -0.12
N SER A 55 -5.50 -1.07 -0.52
CA SER A 55 -5.07 -1.07 -1.92
C SER A 55 -5.98 -1.91 -2.82
N MET A 56 -6.51 -3.04 -2.32
CA MET A 56 -7.48 -3.84 -3.06
C MET A 56 -8.80 -3.08 -3.24
N VAL A 57 -9.22 -2.30 -2.25
CA VAL A 57 -10.38 -1.39 -2.38
C VAL A 57 -10.12 -0.32 -3.43
N SER A 58 -8.96 0.34 -3.40
CA SER A 58 -8.55 1.31 -4.42
C SER A 58 -8.50 0.70 -5.82
N TYR A 59 -7.99 -0.52 -5.95
CA TYR A 59 -8.02 -1.29 -7.20
C TYR A 59 -9.46 -1.55 -7.66
N ALA A 60 -10.34 -2.00 -6.77
CA ALA A 60 -11.74 -2.22 -7.11
C ALA A 60 -12.39 -0.93 -7.59
N MET A 61 -12.20 0.19 -6.87
CA MET A 61 -12.68 1.51 -7.30
C MET A 61 -12.18 1.86 -8.71
N GLY A 62 -10.90 1.63 -9.00
CA GLY A 62 -10.31 1.78 -10.33
C GLY A 62 -11.03 0.94 -11.38
N TYR A 63 -11.28 -0.34 -11.09
CA TYR A 63 -11.90 -1.29 -12.01
C TYR A 63 -13.29 -0.86 -12.49
N TRP A 64 -14.08 -0.26 -11.59
CA TRP A 64 -15.43 0.21 -11.88
C TRP A 64 -15.47 1.62 -12.50
N LEU A 65 -14.35 2.35 -12.55
CA LEU A 65 -14.30 3.65 -13.21
C LEU A 65 -14.46 3.50 -14.73
N PRO A 66 -15.35 4.30 -15.37
CA PRO A 66 -15.55 4.23 -16.81
C PRO A 66 -14.30 4.66 -17.56
N VAL A 67 -13.87 3.86 -18.53
CA VAL A 67 -12.73 4.17 -19.41
C VAL A 67 -13.18 5.17 -20.47
N LYS A 68 -13.30 6.45 -20.08
CA LYS A 68 -13.74 7.54 -20.99
C LYS A 68 -12.70 7.91 -22.05
N LYS A 69 -11.42 7.63 -21.79
CA LYS A 69 -10.32 7.80 -22.76
C LYS A 69 -9.44 6.55 -22.73
N ARG A 70 -9.22 5.93 -23.88
CA ARG A 70 -8.22 4.87 -24.00
C ARG A 70 -6.84 5.49 -23.69
N PRO A 71 -5.98 4.81 -22.91
CA PRO A 71 -4.61 5.24 -22.71
C PRO A 71 -3.92 5.40 -24.08
N SER A 72 -2.98 6.34 -24.20
CA SER A 72 -2.22 6.51 -25.44
C SER A 72 -1.46 5.23 -25.81
N GLU A 73 -1.15 5.04 -27.09
CA GLU A 73 -0.39 3.87 -27.56
C GLU A 73 0.95 3.71 -26.82
N LYS A 74 1.58 4.82 -26.40
CA LYS A 74 2.78 4.80 -25.56
C LYS A 74 2.53 4.20 -24.17
N ILE A 75 1.41 4.57 -23.54
CA ILE A 75 1.01 4.01 -22.23
C ILE A 75 0.65 2.54 -22.41
N MET A 76 -0.05 2.17 -23.49
CA MET A 76 -0.32 0.76 -23.79
C MET A 76 0.95 -0.06 -24.01
N ALA A 77 1.93 0.44 -24.77
CA ALA A 77 3.21 -0.24 -24.97
C ALA A 77 4.00 -0.38 -23.66
N TYR A 78 3.94 0.65 -22.79
CA TYR A 78 4.57 0.59 -21.48
C TYR A 78 3.89 -0.43 -20.55
N LEU A 79 2.55 -0.49 -20.57
CA LEU A 79 1.76 -1.46 -19.82
C LEU A 79 1.90 -2.89 -20.36
N GLN A 80 2.09 -3.07 -21.67
CA GLN A 80 2.42 -4.39 -22.22
C GLN A 80 3.82 -4.84 -21.81
N LYS A 81 4.78 -3.90 -21.73
CA LYS A 81 6.17 -4.21 -21.37
C LYS A 81 6.37 -4.46 -19.87
N TRP A 82 5.75 -3.65 -19.02
CA TRP A 82 5.98 -3.67 -17.57
C TRP A 82 4.74 -4.06 -16.76
N GLY A 83 3.54 -3.82 -17.28
CA GLY A 83 2.25 -4.27 -16.74
C GLY A 83 2.16 -4.24 -15.22
N VAL A 84 1.95 -5.42 -14.64
CA VAL A 84 1.79 -5.60 -13.18
C VAL A 84 3.08 -5.32 -12.40
N TRP A 85 4.26 -5.41 -13.01
CA TRP A 85 5.53 -5.11 -12.33
C TRP A 85 5.69 -3.64 -11.96
N THR A 86 5.00 -2.72 -12.66
CA THR A 86 4.95 -1.31 -12.25
C THR A 86 4.30 -1.13 -10.88
N LEU A 87 3.45 -2.07 -10.43
CA LEU A 87 2.87 -2.05 -9.09
C LEU A 87 3.89 -2.33 -8.00
N LEU A 88 5.07 -2.88 -8.31
CA LEU A 88 6.13 -2.98 -7.30
C LEU A 88 6.53 -1.59 -6.81
N LEU A 89 6.48 -0.56 -7.67
CA LEU A 89 6.72 0.85 -7.30
C LEU A 89 5.67 1.41 -6.34
N ALA A 90 4.60 0.66 -6.02
CA ALA A 90 3.65 1.03 -4.97
C ALA A 90 4.28 1.14 -3.58
N TRP A 91 5.52 0.68 -3.41
CA TRP A 91 6.27 0.91 -2.18
C TRP A 91 6.66 2.38 -1.96
N VAL A 92 6.79 3.21 -3.01
CA VAL A 92 7.24 4.60 -2.92
C VAL A 92 6.15 5.50 -2.29
N PRO A 93 6.47 6.31 -1.26
CA PRO A 93 5.50 7.21 -0.65
C PRO A 93 4.91 8.21 -1.65
N VAL A 94 3.65 8.62 -1.44
CA VAL A 94 2.87 9.58 -2.27
C VAL A 94 2.44 9.03 -3.64
N VAL A 95 3.35 8.41 -4.41
CA VAL A 95 3.04 7.85 -5.74
C VAL A 95 2.35 6.48 -5.60
N GLY A 96 2.72 5.71 -4.58
CA GLY A 96 2.36 4.31 -4.49
C GLY A 96 0.90 4.01 -4.17
N ASP A 97 0.15 4.97 -3.63
CA ASP A 97 -1.26 4.76 -3.25
C ASP A 97 -2.24 5.06 -4.41
N GLY A 98 -1.78 5.75 -5.46
CA GLY A 98 -2.52 5.90 -6.72
C GLY A 98 -2.38 4.71 -7.68
N LEU A 99 -1.31 3.93 -7.54
CA LEU A 99 -1.02 2.76 -8.38
C LEU A 99 -2.08 1.64 -8.33
N PRO A 100 -2.65 1.27 -7.16
CA PRO A 100 -3.75 0.31 -7.10
C PRO A 100 -4.95 0.77 -7.94
N LEU A 101 -5.34 2.04 -7.80
CA LEU A 101 -6.47 2.61 -8.54
C LEU A 101 -6.18 2.64 -10.05
N ALA A 102 -4.96 3.01 -10.45
CA ALA A 102 -4.53 2.95 -11.85
C ALA A 102 -4.57 1.51 -12.40
N ALA A 103 -4.10 0.52 -11.65
CA ALA A 103 -4.14 -0.88 -12.06
C ALA A 103 -5.56 -1.42 -12.22
N GLY A 104 -6.47 -1.00 -11.34
CA GLY A 104 -7.90 -1.27 -11.47
C GLY A 104 -8.47 -0.67 -12.75
N TRP A 105 -8.21 0.62 -12.96
CA TRP A 105 -8.70 1.36 -14.14
C TRP A 105 -8.22 0.77 -15.46
N LEU A 106 -6.99 0.24 -15.47
CA LEU A 106 -6.40 -0.46 -16.60
C LEU A 106 -6.81 -1.94 -16.71
N ARG A 107 -7.61 -2.45 -15.76
CA ARG A 107 -8.08 -3.84 -15.68
C ARG A 107 -6.94 -4.85 -15.74
N LEU A 108 -5.82 -4.55 -15.07
CA LEU A 108 -4.72 -5.49 -14.92
C LEU A 108 -5.19 -6.73 -14.15
N ASN A 109 -4.50 -7.86 -14.31
CA ASN A 109 -4.90 -9.12 -13.65
C ASN A 109 -5.09 -8.92 -12.13
N PRO A 110 -6.30 -9.14 -11.58
CA PRO A 110 -6.62 -8.84 -10.18
C PRO A 110 -5.80 -9.69 -9.19
N TRP A 111 -5.52 -10.94 -9.52
CA TRP A 111 -4.74 -11.83 -8.66
C TRP A 111 -3.29 -11.38 -8.54
N LEU A 112 -2.64 -11.17 -9.69
CA LEU A 112 -1.24 -10.73 -9.70
C LEU A 112 -1.10 -9.32 -9.12
N SER A 113 -2.05 -8.43 -9.41
CA SER A 113 -2.08 -7.08 -8.83
C SER A 113 -2.21 -7.14 -7.31
N SER A 114 -3.08 -7.99 -6.77
CA SER A 114 -3.25 -8.14 -5.32
C SER A 114 -1.97 -8.63 -4.65
N VAL A 115 -1.32 -9.65 -5.20
CA VAL A 115 -0.05 -10.18 -4.65
C VAL A 115 1.04 -9.12 -4.67
N VAL A 116 1.21 -8.41 -5.79
CA VAL A 116 2.26 -7.40 -5.94
C VAL A 116 1.99 -6.18 -5.06
N LEU A 117 0.74 -5.74 -4.94
CA LEU A 117 0.36 -4.62 -4.06
C LEU A 117 0.63 -4.95 -2.60
N VAL A 118 0.17 -6.12 -2.12
CA VAL A 118 0.42 -6.57 -0.74
C VAL A 118 1.92 -6.69 -0.48
N ALA A 119 2.67 -7.32 -1.37
CA ALA A 119 4.12 -7.41 -1.27
C ALA A 119 4.78 -6.02 -1.19
N GLY A 120 4.35 -5.07 -2.03
CA GLY A 120 4.81 -3.69 -2.01
C GLY A 120 4.55 -2.97 -0.68
N LYS A 121 3.42 -3.24 -0.01
CA LYS A 121 3.14 -2.68 1.32
C LYS A 121 4.04 -3.27 2.39
N PHE A 122 4.25 -4.59 2.38
CA PHE A 122 5.20 -5.22 3.29
C PHE A 122 6.63 -4.73 3.09
N LEU A 123 7.06 -4.51 1.84
CA LEU A 123 8.35 -3.90 1.55
C LEU A 123 8.46 -2.48 2.12
N ARG A 124 7.43 -1.65 1.96
CA ARG A 124 7.38 -0.28 2.52
C ARG A 124 7.57 -0.30 4.04
N TYR A 125 6.74 -1.07 4.76
CA TYR A 125 6.83 -1.12 6.22
C TYR A 125 8.09 -1.85 6.72
N GLY A 126 8.59 -2.84 5.98
CA GLY A 126 9.87 -3.50 6.27
C GLY A 126 11.05 -2.52 6.17
N PHE A 127 11.07 -1.67 5.13
CA PHE A 127 12.06 -0.61 5.00
C PHE A 127 11.97 0.40 6.15
N LEU A 128 10.76 0.87 6.48
CA LEU A 128 10.55 1.78 7.61
C LEU A 128 10.97 1.19 8.95
N LEU A 129 10.71 -0.10 9.17
CA LEU A 129 11.17 -0.83 10.35
C LEU A 129 12.70 -0.88 10.41
N GLY A 130 13.36 -1.20 9.30
CA GLY A 130 14.82 -1.20 9.22
C GLY A 130 15.41 0.18 9.53
N ALA A 131 14.82 1.23 8.97
CA ALA A 131 15.22 2.61 9.24
C ALA A 131 14.97 3.01 10.70
N ALA A 132 13.82 2.65 11.28
CA ALA A 132 13.48 2.94 12.67
C ALA A 132 14.51 2.32 13.63
N ARG A 133 14.83 1.03 13.45
CA ARG A 133 15.82 0.31 14.29
C ARG A 133 17.25 0.84 14.16
N ALA A 134 17.55 1.59 13.11
CA ALA A 134 18.85 2.24 12.93
C ALA A 134 18.93 3.62 13.59
N LEU A 135 17.78 4.25 13.88
CA LEU A 135 17.69 5.61 14.42
C LEU A 135 17.48 5.65 15.93
N PHE A 136 16.83 4.63 16.51
CA PHE A 136 16.57 4.49 17.93
C PHE A 136 16.39 3.02 18.31
#